data_AF-A0A972N6K4-F1
#
_entry.id   AF-A0A972N6K4-F1
#
_cell.length_a   1.000
_cell.length_b   1.000
_cell.length_c   1.000
_cell.angle_alpha   90.00
_cell.angle_beta   90.00
_cell.angle_gamma   90.00
#
_symmetry.space_group_name_H-M   'P 1'
#
loop_
_entity.id
_entity.type
_entity.pdbx_description
1 polymer ?
#
loop_
_entity_poly.entity_id
_entity_poly.type
_entity_poly.pdbx_seq_one_letter_code
_entity_poly.pdbx_strand_id
1 'polypeptide(L)'
;ALKPDVGRYHLALMGTLLRLGREEEARREEEIARPLMAKESEYNRACFAALTGDKDEALRLLQIALEKAPGDRDWARRDPDLEPLHDDPRFWALVGGDGPTQ
;
A
#
# COMPACT_ATOMS: atom_id res chain seq x y z
N ALA A 1 -4.17 -16.39 -16.78
CA ALA A 1 -3.76 -16.94 -15.48
C ALA A 1 -3.00 -15.85 -14.72
N LEU A 2 -3.35 -15.58 -13.46
CA LEU A 2 -2.51 -14.78 -12.57
C LEU A 2 -1.15 -15.46 -12.47
N LYS A 3 -0.06 -14.69 -12.59
CA LYS A 3 1.28 -15.24 -12.36
C LYS A 3 1.46 -15.38 -10.84
N PRO A 4 1.55 -16.62 -10.30
CA PRO A 4 1.51 -16.86 -8.86
C PRO A 4 2.76 -16.40 -8.11
N ASP A 5 3.80 -15.97 -8.83
CA ASP A 5 5.09 -15.53 -8.32
C ASP A 5 5.24 -14.00 -8.27
N VAL A 6 4.20 -13.26 -8.64
CA VAL A 6 4.22 -11.79 -8.67
C VAL A 6 3.42 -11.25 -7.47
N GLY A 7 4.15 -10.73 -6.49
CA GLY A 7 3.59 -10.29 -5.20
C GLY A 7 2.50 -9.24 -5.33
N ARG A 8 2.60 -8.33 -6.30
CA ARG A 8 1.60 -7.25 -6.49
C ARG A 8 0.20 -7.76 -6.80
N TYR A 9 0.05 -8.95 -7.38
CA TYR A 9 -1.28 -9.50 -7.66
C TYR A 9 -1.95 -10.03 -6.40
N HIS A 10 -1.18 -10.69 -5.53
CA HIS A 10 -1.65 -11.11 -4.22
C HIS A 10 -1.94 -9.90 -3.33
N LEU A 11 -1.10 -8.86 -3.37
CA LEU A 11 -1.35 -7.57 -2.71
C LEU A 11 -2.67 -6.92 -3.17
N ALA A 12 -2.88 -6.79 -4.49
CA ALA A 12 -4.10 -6.16 -5.01
C ALA A 12 -5.37 -6.96 -4.65
N LEU A 13 -5.28 -8.29 -4.65
CA LEU A 13 -6.38 -9.16 -4.22
C LEU A 13 -6.61 -9.02 -2.71
N MET A 14 -5.56 -8.99 -1.90
CA MET A 14 -5.63 -8.76 -0.45
C MET A 14 -6.34 -7.45 -0.12
N GLY A 15 -5.93 -6.32 -0.72
CA GLY A 15 -6.58 -5.02 -0.52
C GLY A 15 -8.07 -5.05 -0.92
N THR A 16 -8.40 -5.71 -2.03
CA THR A 16 -9.79 -5.91 -2.46
C THR A 16 -10.60 -6.74 -1.45
N LEU A 17 -10.03 -7.82 -0.92
CA LEU A 17 -10.70 -8.70 0.04
C LEU A 17 -10.93 -8.01 1.38
N LEU A 18 -9.97 -7.22 1.88
CA LEU A 18 -10.13 -6.41 3.09
C LEU A 18 -11.30 -5.43 2.96
N ARG A 19 -11.42 -4.75 1.82
CA ARG A 19 -12.52 -3.83 1.55
C ARG A 19 -13.89 -4.51 1.45
N LEU A 20 -13.91 -5.80 1.10
CA LEU A 20 -15.12 -6.62 1.08
C LEU A 20 -15.44 -7.27 2.44
N GLY A 21 -14.63 -7.03 3.48
CA GLY A 21 -14.76 -7.66 4.79
C GLY A 21 -14.41 -9.16 4.79
N ARG A 22 -13.72 -9.65 3.76
CA ARG A 22 -13.35 -11.07 3.59
C ARG A 22 -12.00 -11.34 4.23
N GLU A 23 -11.93 -11.16 5.55
CA GLU A 23 -10.67 -11.16 6.30
C GLU A 23 -9.88 -12.47 6.20
N GLU A 24 -10.55 -13.62 6.29
CA GLU A 24 -9.87 -14.93 6.21
C GLU A 24 -9.19 -15.15 4.86
N GLU A 25 -9.77 -14.62 3.79
CA GLU A 25 -9.20 -14.74 2.45
C GLU A 25 -8.07 -13.72 2.26
N ALA A 26 -8.24 -12.50 2.76
CA ALA A 26 -7.18 -11.51 2.78
C ALA A 26 -5.95 -12.02 3.52
N ARG A 27 -6.13 -12.69 4.67
CA ARG A 27 -5.04 -13.33 5.44
C ARG A 27 -4.25 -14.34 4.62
N ARG A 28 -4.93 -15.14 3.78
CA ARG A 28 -4.25 -16.11 2.89
C ARG A 28 -3.42 -15.40 1.83
N GLU A 29 -3.96 -14.35 1.23
CA GLU A 29 -3.24 -13.56 0.23
C GLU A 29 -2.05 -12.82 0.85
N GLU A 30 -2.19 -12.34 2.09
CA GLU A 30 -1.10 -11.74 2.86
C GLU A 30 0.06 -12.72 3.07
N GLU A 31 -0.23 -13.95 3.49
CA GLU A 31 0.79 -15.01 3.69
C GLU A 31 1.56 -15.31 2.40
N ILE A 32 0.89 -15.30 1.25
CA ILE A 32 1.51 -15.52 -0.07
C ILE A 32 2.30 -14.28 -0.52
N ALA A 33 1.75 -13.09 -0.35
CA ALA A 33 2.37 -11.83 -0.76
C ALA A 33 3.65 -11.51 0.03
N ARG A 34 3.66 -11.77 1.33
CA ARG A 34 4.74 -11.40 2.26
C ARG A 34 6.14 -11.80 1.79
N PRO A 35 6.45 -13.06 1.43
CA PRO A 35 7.77 -13.43 0.92
C PRO A 35 8.09 -12.85 -0.47
N LEU A 36 7.09 -12.44 -1.23
CA LEU A 36 7.25 -11.89 -2.59
C LEU A 36 7.56 -10.38 -2.58
N MET A 37 7.18 -9.67 -1.50
CA MET A 37 7.37 -8.22 -1.37
C MET A 37 8.83 -7.76 -1.50
N ALA A 38 9.80 -8.62 -1.17
CA ALA A 38 11.22 -8.29 -1.32
C ALA A 38 11.64 -7.98 -2.78
N LYS A 39 10.85 -8.44 -3.76
CA LYS A 39 11.11 -8.23 -5.20
C LYS A 39 10.24 -7.13 -5.81
N GLU A 40 9.29 -6.58 -5.05
CA GLU A 40 8.35 -5.58 -5.52
C GLU A 40 8.93 -4.17 -5.38
N SER A 41 8.31 -3.20 -6.09
CA SER A 41 8.67 -1.79 -5.98
C SER A 41 8.47 -1.27 -4.55
N GLU A 42 9.15 -0.18 -4.20
CA GLU A 42 8.92 0.48 -2.91
C GLU A 42 7.47 0.92 -2.76
N TYR A 43 6.80 1.30 -3.86
CA TYR A 43 5.38 1.64 -3.84
C TYR A 43 4.51 0.46 -3.41
N ASN A 44 4.66 -0.70 -4.05
CA ASN A 44 3.89 -1.90 -3.70
C ASN A 44 4.20 -2.37 -2.27
N ARG A 45 5.47 -2.26 -1.85
CA ARG A 45 5.86 -2.55 -0.47
C ARG A 45 5.23 -1.58 0.52
N ALA A 46 5.07 -0.30 0.16
CA ALA A 46 4.37 0.69 0.98
C ALA A 46 2.89 0.35 1.14
N CYS A 47 2.20 -0.01 0.05
CA CYS A 47 0.82 -0.50 0.09
C CYS A 47 0.67 -1.74 0.98
N PHE A 48 1.58 -2.71 0.85
CA PHE A 48 1.58 -3.90 1.70
C PHE A 48 1.80 -3.56 3.19
N ALA A 49 2.75 -2.68 3.50
CA ALA A 49 3.01 -2.24 4.87
C ALA A 49 1.80 -1.47 5.45
N ALA A 50 1.15 -0.61 4.66
CA ALA A 50 -0.05 0.11 5.07
C ALA A 50 -1.21 -0.84 5.41
N LEU A 51 -1.49 -1.81 4.53
CA LEU A 51 -2.56 -2.79 4.74
C LEU A 51 -2.28 -3.76 5.91
N THR A 52 -1.01 -4.05 6.22
CA THR A 52 -0.62 -4.91 7.34
C THR A 52 -0.38 -4.15 8.66
N GLY A 53 -0.58 -2.83 8.65
CA GLY A 53 -0.54 -1.97 9.83
C GLY A 53 0.84 -1.42 10.22
N ASP A 54 1.89 -1.66 9.43
CA ASP A 54 3.22 -1.07 9.66
C ASP A 54 3.31 0.31 9.01
N LYS A 55 2.69 1.31 9.67
CA LYS A 55 2.58 2.68 9.15
C LYS A 55 3.94 3.36 8.94
N ASP A 56 4.90 3.10 9.82
CA ASP A 56 6.23 3.73 9.73
C ASP A 56 7.01 3.21 8.52
N GLU A 57 7.02 1.89 8.28
CA GLU A 57 7.64 1.32 7.09
C GLU A 57 6.90 1.75 5.82
N ALA A 58 5.56 1.82 5.86
CA ALA A 58 4.75 2.28 4.74
C ALA A 58 5.12 3.71 4.32
N LEU A 59 5.19 4.64 5.26
CA LEU A 59 5.56 6.04 4.99
C LEU A 59 7.00 6.16 4.47
N ARG A 60 7.95 5.43 5.06
CA ARG A 60 9.35 5.43 4.63
C ARG A 60 9.50 4.95 3.19
N LEU A 61 8.81 3.87 2.83
CA LEU A 61 8.83 3.32 1.47
C LEU A 61 8.09 4.20 0.48
N LEU A 62 6.95 4.77 0.87
CA LEU A 62 6.17 5.68 0.04
C LEU A 62 6.98 6.92 -0.32
N GLN A 63 7.74 7.48 0.64
CA GLN A 63 8.66 8.58 0.37
C GLN A 63 9.66 8.21 -0.74
N ILE A 64 10.33 7.06 -0.62
CA ILE A 64 11.31 6.60 -1.62
C ILE A 64 10.64 6.41 -2.99
N ALA A 65 9.44 5.85 -3.03
CA ALA A 65 8.70 5.65 -4.26
C ALA A 65 8.37 6.99 -4.95
N LEU A 66 7.87 7.98 -4.20
CA LEU A 66 7.50 9.29 -4.72
C LEU A 66 8.70 10.17 -5.07
N GLU A 67 9.86 9.95 -4.44
CA GLU A 67 11.12 10.57 -4.87
C GLU A 67 11.56 10.05 -6.24
N LYS A 68 11.37 8.75 -6.52
CA LYS A 68 11.66 8.15 -7.83
C LYS A 68 10.64 8.51 -8.90
N ALA A 69 9.37 8.66 -8.53
CA ALA A 69 8.28 8.99 -9.43
C ALA A 69 7.37 10.10 -8.85
N PRO A 70 7.80 11.37 -8.89
CA PRO A 70 7.03 12.48 -8.31
C PRO A 70 5.63 12.68 -8.89
N GLY A 71 5.39 12.20 -10.12
CA GLY A 71 4.08 12.24 -10.79
C GLY A 71 3.04 11.31 -10.17
N ASP A 72 3.45 10.33 -9.35
CA ASP A 72 2.55 9.35 -8.74
C ASP A 72 1.86 9.89 -7.48
N ARG A 73 2.16 11.11 -7.03
CA ARG A 73 1.54 11.72 -5.85
C ARG A 73 0.01 11.79 -5.95
N ASP A 74 -0.52 12.16 -7.12
CA ASP A 74 -1.97 12.24 -7.35
C ASP A 74 -2.64 10.86 -7.37
N TRP A 75 -1.89 9.81 -7.70
CA TRP A 75 -2.31 8.43 -7.59
C TRP A 75 -2.30 8.00 -6.12
N ALA A 76 -1.19 8.22 -5.41
CA ALA A 76 -1.03 7.86 -4.01
C ALA A 76 -2.12 8.44 -3.10
N ARG A 77 -2.57 9.68 -3.34
CA ARG A 77 -3.69 10.30 -2.59
C ARG A 77 -5.01 9.53 -2.64
N ARG A 78 -5.22 8.71 -3.67
CA ARG A 78 -6.50 8.03 -3.95
C ARG A 78 -6.37 6.52 -3.92
N ASP A 79 -5.17 6.03 -3.63
CA ASP A 79 -4.89 4.60 -3.59
C ASP A 79 -5.54 4.00 -2.33
N PRO A 80 -6.53 3.10 -2.48
CA PRO A 80 -7.22 2.53 -1.33
C PRO A 80 -6.30 1.71 -0.42
N ASP A 81 -5.18 1.19 -0.93
CA ASP A 81 -4.24 0.43 -0.11
C ASP A 81 -3.44 1.35 0.84
N LEU A 82 -3.42 2.66 0.57
CA LEU A 82 -2.79 3.68 1.41
C LEU A 82 -3.79 4.42 2.33
N GLU A 83 -5.09 4.12 2.24
CA GLU A 83 -6.12 4.68 3.13
C GLU A 83 -5.81 4.51 4.63
N PRO A 84 -5.19 3.41 5.10
CA PRO A 84 -4.75 3.28 6.50
C PRO A 84 -3.76 4.34 6.98
N LEU A 85 -3.14 5.11 6.07
CA LEU A 85 -2.20 6.19 6.38
C LEU A 85 -2.87 7.58 6.42
N HIS A 86 -4.15 7.70 6.04
CA HIS A 86 -4.81 9.00 5.92
C HIS A 86 -4.99 9.75 7.25
N ASP A 87 -4.92 9.04 8.38
CA ASP A 87 -4.91 9.63 9.72
C ASP A 87 -3.53 10.13 10.16
N ASP A 88 -2.47 9.85 9.40
CA ASP A 88 -1.12 10.30 9.68
C ASP A 88 -0.79 11.57 8.86
N PRO A 89 -0.50 12.71 9.51
CA PRO A 89 -0.18 13.96 8.80
C PRO A 89 1.09 13.84 7.92
N ARG A 90 2.00 12.89 8.22
CA ARG A 90 3.19 12.63 7.42
C ARG A 90 2.82 12.14 6.01
N PHE A 91 1.72 11.38 5.86
CA PHE A 91 1.25 10.93 4.55
C PHE A 91 0.92 12.12 3.65
N TRP A 92 0.12 13.07 4.15
CA TRP A 92 -0.32 14.25 3.42
C TRP A 92 0.84 15.16 3.01
N ALA A 93 1.86 15.27 3.87
CA ALA A 93 3.11 15.96 3.53
C ALA A 93 3.85 15.29 2.35
N LEU A 94 3.88 13.96 2.27
CA LEU A 94 4.54 13.23 1.18
C LEU A 94 3.82 13.39 -0.16
N VAL A 95 2.48 13.30 -0.12
CA VAL A 95 1.65 13.36 -1.33
C VAL A 95 1.30 14.81 -1.73
N GLY A 96 1.65 15.81 -0.93
CA GLY A 96 1.45 17.22 -1.24
C GLY A 96 -0.02 17.65 -1.27
N GLY A 97 -0.83 17.14 -0.34
CA GLY A 97 -2.21 17.59 -0.12
C GLY A 97 -2.38 18.19 1.27
N ASP A 98 -3.36 19.07 1.42
CA ASP A 98 -3.90 19.39 2.75
C ASP A 98 -4.70 18.15 3.18
N GLY A 99 -4.37 17.55 4.33
CA GLY A 99 -5.11 16.39 4.84
C GLY A 99 -6.61 16.67 4.97
N PRO A 100 -7.45 15.65 5.23
CA PRO A 100 -8.88 15.87 5.37
C PRO A 100 -9.11 16.97 6.41
N THR A 101 -9.75 18.06 5.98
CA THR A 101 -10.14 19.16 6.85
C THR A 101 -10.94 18.55 8.00
N GLN A 102 -10.40 18.64 9.22
CA GLN A 102 -11.04 18.16 10.44
C GLN A 102 -12.44 18.75 10.60
#